data_AF-A0A2H6NII3-F1
#
_entry.id   AF-A0A2H6NII3-F1
#
_cell.length_a   1.000
_cell.length_b   1.000
_cell.length_c   1.000
_cell.angle_alpha   90.00
_cell.angle_beta   90.00
_cell.angle_gamma   90.00
#
_symmetry.space_group_name_H-M   'P 1'
#
loop_
_entity.id
_entity.type
_entity.pdbx_description
1 polymer ?
#
loop_
_entity_poly.entity_id
_entity_poly.type
_entity_poly.pdbx_seq_one_letter_code
_entity_poly.pdbx_strand_id
1 'polypeptide(L)'
;SSIQRFQEKFFIFALTPQQVREICISRDFLPGGRRDYTVQVQLRLCLAETSCPQEDNYPNSLCIKVNGKLFPLPGYAPPPKNGIEQKRPGRPLNITSLVRLSSAVPNQISISWTSEIGKNYSMSVYLVRQLTSAMLLQRLKLKGIRNPDHSRALIK
;
A
#
# COMPACT_ATOMS: atom_id res chain seq x y z
N SER A 1 20.14 29.22 -6.58
CA SER A 1 18.92 28.74 -5.91
C SER A 1 19.15 27.36 -5.35
N SER A 2 19.24 27.22 -4.03
CA SER A 2 19.45 25.94 -3.36
C SER A 2 18.22 25.04 -3.58
N ILE A 3 18.36 24.00 -4.41
CA ILE A 3 17.31 23.00 -4.62
C ILE A 3 17.02 22.37 -3.27
N GLN A 4 15.84 22.62 -2.71
CA GLN A 4 15.41 22.06 -1.44
C GLN A 4 15.23 20.54 -1.64
N ARG A 5 16.24 19.76 -1.24
CA ARG A 5 16.26 18.30 -1.41
C ARG A 5 15.11 17.63 -0.68
N PHE A 6 14.68 18.17 0.46
CA PHE A 6 13.57 17.67 1.25
C PHE A 6 12.26 18.32 0.82
N GLN A 7 11.23 17.50 0.66
CA GLN A 7 9.89 17.90 0.22
C GLN A 7 8.87 17.44 1.27
N GLU A 8 7.82 18.22 1.48
CA GLU A 8 6.66 17.85 2.31
C GLU A 8 5.37 18.29 1.61
N LYS A 9 4.36 17.40 1.65
CA LYS A 9 3.02 17.67 1.12
C LYS A 9 1.94 17.11 2.04
N PHE A 10 0.80 17.80 2.05
CA PHE A 10 -0.36 17.45 2.85
C PHE A 10 -1.53 17.08 1.95
N PHE A 11 -2.25 16.03 2.35
CA PHE A 11 -3.39 15.48 1.64
C PHE A 11 -4.54 15.28 2.61
N ILE A 12 -5.75 15.47 2.11
CA ILE A 12 -6.98 15.38 2.91
C ILE A 12 -7.94 14.42 2.23
N PHE A 13 -8.58 13.56 3.02
CA PHE A 13 -9.70 12.73 2.56
C PHE A 13 -10.77 12.64 3.65
N ALA A 14 -12.02 12.43 3.27
CA ALA A 14 -13.11 12.20 4.20
C ALA A 14 -13.77 10.85 3.88
N LEU A 15 -14.18 10.14 4.92
CA LEU A 15 -14.93 8.89 4.79
C LEU A 15 -16.42 9.21 4.76
N THR A 16 -17.17 8.54 3.90
CA THR A 16 -18.64 8.61 3.96
C THR A 16 -19.17 7.82 5.17
N PRO A 17 -20.39 8.09 5.66
CA PRO A 17 -20.98 7.30 6.74
C PRO A 17 -21.06 5.80 6.42
N GLN A 18 -21.25 5.45 5.15
CA GLN A 18 -21.26 4.06 4.71
C GLN A 18 -19.87 3.42 4.83
N GLN A 19 -18.81 4.09 4.38
CA GLN A 19 -17.45 3.58 4.48
C GLN A 19 -17.00 3.40 5.93
N VAL A 20 -17.38 4.34 6.82
CA VAL A 20 -17.13 4.21 8.27
C VAL A 20 -17.81 2.95 8.82
N ARG A 21 -19.09 2.73 8.49
CA ARG A 21 -19.81 1.52 8.90
C ARG A 21 -19.14 0.26 8.38
N GLU A 22 -18.78 0.23 7.09
CA GLU A 22 -18.12 -0.92 6.45
C GLU A 22 -16.81 -1.29 7.15
N ILE A 23 -15.98 -0.31 7.51
CA ILE A 23 -14.76 -0.56 8.28
C ILE A 23 -15.13 -1.12 9.67
N CYS A 24 -16.01 -0.44 10.42
CA CYS A 24 -16.34 -0.81 11.79
C CYS A 24 -16.88 -2.25 11.95
N ILE A 25 -17.73 -2.71 11.02
CA ILE A 25 -18.30 -4.06 11.07
C ILE A 25 -17.37 -5.15 10.50
N SER A 26 -16.24 -4.77 9.92
CA SER A 26 -15.32 -5.70 9.22
C SER A 26 -14.27 -6.35 10.11
N ARG A 27 -14.37 -6.20 11.45
CA ARG A 27 -13.43 -6.84 12.39
C ARG A 27 -13.52 -8.35 12.29
N ASP A 28 -12.41 -8.97 11.93
CA ASP A 28 -12.28 -10.41 11.80
C ASP A 28 -10.89 -10.87 12.25
N PHE A 29 -10.67 -12.18 12.31
CA PHE A 29 -9.36 -12.77 12.55
C PHE A 29 -8.57 -12.80 11.23
N LEU A 30 -7.51 -11.99 11.14
CA LEU A 30 -6.59 -12.02 10.02
C LEU A 30 -5.58 -13.17 10.16
N PRO A 31 -4.94 -13.61 9.04
CA PRO A 31 -3.84 -14.56 9.08
C PRO A 31 -2.77 -14.13 10.10
N GLY A 32 -2.39 -15.04 11.00
CA GLY A 32 -1.52 -14.72 12.16
C GLY A 32 -2.28 -14.52 13.48
N GLY A 33 -3.59 -14.76 13.51
CA GLY A 33 -4.40 -14.81 14.74
C GLY A 33 -4.75 -13.45 15.35
N ARG A 34 -4.28 -12.36 14.74
CA ARG A 34 -4.58 -11.00 15.17
C ARG A 34 -5.98 -10.59 14.69
N ARG A 35 -6.82 -10.10 15.60
CA ARG A 35 -8.07 -9.40 15.24
C ARG A 35 -7.73 -8.05 14.63
N ASP A 36 -8.20 -7.82 13.41
CA ASP A 36 -8.05 -6.55 12.70
C ASP A 36 -9.22 -6.34 11.73
N TYR A 37 -9.27 -5.20 11.06
CA TYR A 37 -10.31 -4.90 10.08
C TYR A 37 -9.99 -5.54 8.72
N THR A 38 -10.94 -6.27 8.14
CA THR A 38 -10.81 -6.78 6.76
C THR A 38 -11.08 -5.71 5.72
N VAL A 39 -11.85 -4.66 6.06
CA VAL A 39 -12.00 -3.45 5.24
C VAL A 39 -11.06 -2.38 5.80
N GLN A 40 -10.16 -1.88 4.95
CA GLN A 40 -9.01 -1.07 5.36
C GLN A 40 -8.87 0.18 4.50
N VAL A 41 -8.25 1.21 5.07
CA VAL A 41 -7.72 2.36 4.32
C VAL A 41 -6.27 2.07 3.96
N GLN A 42 -6.01 1.96 2.65
CA GLN A 42 -4.72 1.60 2.10
C GLN A 42 -4.10 2.77 1.35
N LEU A 43 -2.90 3.17 1.76
CA LEU A 43 -2.06 4.15 1.09
C LEU A 43 -1.05 3.42 0.19
N ARG A 44 -0.94 3.85 -1.07
CA ARG A 44 0.03 3.37 -2.04
C ARG A 44 0.85 4.53 -2.58
N LEU A 45 2.12 4.26 -2.87
CA LEU A 45 3.02 5.19 -3.54
C LEU A 45 3.69 4.45 -4.69
N CYS A 46 3.89 5.13 -5.81
CA CYS A 46 4.56 4.57 -6.97
C CYS A 46 5.33 5.67 -7.74
N LEU A 47 6.06 5.27 -8.79
CA LEU A 47 6.60 6.23 -9.75
C LEU A 47 5.46 6.87 -10.55
N ALA A 48 5.60 8.13 -10.89
CA ALA A 48 4.64 8.86 -11.72
C ALA A 48 4.89 8.58 -13.22
N GLU A 49 4.91 7.30 -13.59
CA GLU A 49 5.00 6.83 -14.97
C GLU A 49 3.61 6.40 -15.46
N THR A 50 3.32 6.67 -16.73
CA THR A 50 1.97 6.48 -17.32
C THR A 50 1.93 5.41 -18.41
N SER A 51 3.06 4.77 -18.71
CA SER A 51 3.19 3.74 -19.74
C SER A 51 2.50 2.41 -19.37
N CYS A 52 2.38 2.12 -18.08
CA CYS A 52 1.75 0.91 -17.55
C CYS A 52 1.27 1.09 -16.10
N PRO A 53 0.42 0.17 -15.58
CA PRO A 53 0.14 0.11 -14.16
C PRO A 53 1.42 -0.02 -13.33
N GLN A 54 1.54 0.83 -12.31
CA GLN A 54 2.76 0.95 -11.52
C GLN A 54 2.72 0.08 -10.26
N GLU A 55 3.85 -0.57 -9.98
CA GLU A 55 4.09 -1.27 -8.71
C GLU A 55 4.36 -0.27 -7.58
N ASP A 56 4.19 -0.73 -6.33
CA ASP A 56 4.49 0.12 -5.18
C ASP A 56 5.99 0.46 -5.13
N ASN A 57 6.32 1.74 -4.99
CA ASN A 57 7.68 2.25 -4.94
C ASN A 57 7.73 3.50 -4.05
N TYR A 58 8.60 3.48 -3.04
CA TYR A 58 8.74 4.60 -2.11
C TYR A 58 9.79 5.61 -2.59
N PRO A 59 9.59 6.91 -2.35
CA PRO A 59 10.67 7.88 -2.49
C PRO A 59 11.73 7.71 -1.39
N ASN A 60 12.92 8.26 -1.62
CA ASN A 60 14.00 8.24 -0.63
C ASN A 60 13.60 9.02 0.63
N SER A 61 14.06 8.54 1.79
CA SER A 61 13.77 9.16 3.10
C SER A 61 12.26 9.38 3.37
N LEU A 62 11.39 8.52 2.83
CA LEU A 62 9.95 8.59 3.03
C LEU A 62 9.60 8.61 4.53
N CYS A 63 8.80 9.59 4.93
CA CYS A 63 8.17 9.71 6.23
C CYS A 63 6.70 10.06 6.04
N ILE A 64 5.83 9.40 6.81
CA ILE A 64 4.37 9.54 6.70
C ILE A 64 3.80 9.84 8.08
N LYS A 65 2.93 10.85 8.16
CA LYS A 65 2.10 11.10 9.33
C LYS A 65 0.63 11.06 8.93
N VAL A 66 -0.20 10.41 9.73
CA VAL A 66 -1.65 10.36 9.55
C VAL A 66 -2.30 10.98 10.79
N ASN A 67 -3.09 12.03 10.59
CA ASN A 67 -3.71 12.82 11.67
C ASN A 67 -2.71 13.27 12.74
N GLY A 68 -1.52 13.70 12.31
CA GLY A 68 -0.43 14.14 13.18
C GLY A 68 0.40 13.01 13.82
N LYS A 69 -0.03 11.74 13.71
CA LYS A 69 0.70 10.59 14.26
C LYS A 69 1.64 9.99 13.23
N LEU A 70 2.90 9.72 13.62
CA LEU A 70 3.88 9.06 12.77
C LEU A 70 3.41 7.63 12.41
N PHE A 71 3.44 7.31 11.12
CA PHE A 71 3.16 5.95 10.64
C PHE A 71 4.47 5.13 10.58
N PRO A 72 4.56 3.99 11.27
CA PRO A 72 5.77 3.17 11.28
C PRO A 72 5.92 2.46 9.93
N LEU A 73 6.90 2.90 9.14
CA LEU A 73 7.19 2.25 7.87
C LEU A 73 7.78 0.85 8.08
N PRO A 74 7.55 -0.07 7.13
CA PRO A 74 8.22 -1.36 7.05
C PRO A 74 9.73 -1.29 7.32
N GLY A 75 10.27 -2.23 8.09
CA GLY A 75 11.73 -2.34 8.28
C GLY A 75 12.49 -2.49 6.95
N TYR A 76 13.77 -2.09 6.95
CA TYR A 76 14.67 -2.35 5.83
C TYR A 76 14.93 -3.85 5.72
N ALA A 77 15.12 -4.36 4.49
CA ALA A 77 15.67 -5.69 4.33
C ALA A 77 17.15 -5.71 4.77
N PRO A 78 17.65 -6.85 5.27
CA PRO A 78 19.04 -6.95 5.73
C PRO A 78 20.00 -6.67 4.57
N PRO A 79 21.05 -5.83 4.76
CA PRO A 79 21.94 -5.40 3.68
C PRO A 79 22.64 -6.58 3.01
N PRO A 80 22.90 -6.54 1.68
CA PRO A 80 23.71 -7.57 1.02
C PRO A 80 25.17 -7.40 1.47
N LYS A 81 25.96 -8.47 1.39
CA LYS A 81 27.39 -8.45 1.76
C LYS A 81 28.25 -7.42 0.99
N ASN A 82 27.72 -6.80 -0.06
CA ASN A 82 28.47 -5.95 -1.01
C ASN A 82 28.26 -4.44 -0.81
N GLY A 83 27.66 -3.98 0.29
CA GLY A 83 27.63 -2.55 0.65
C GLY A 83 26.73 -1.64 -0.22
N ILE A 84 25.91 -2.19 -1.11
CA ILE A 84 24.92 -1.43 -1.89
C ILE A 84 23.79 -0.98 -0.95
N GLU A 85 23.49 0.31 -0.90
CA GLU A 85 22.35 0.86 -0.15
C GLU A 85 21.03 0.22 -0.59
N GLN A 86 20.33 -0.46 0.33
CA GLN A 86 19.02 -1.01 0.02
C GLN A 86 17.94 0.05 0.09
N LYS A 87 17.28 0.28 -1.04
CA LYS A 87 16.00 0.97 -1.08
C LYS A 87 14.94 0.08 -0.41
N ARG A 88 14.17 0.65 0.54
CA ARG A 88 13.06 -0.06 1.19
C ARG A 88 12.11 -0.61 0.11
N PRO A 89 11.75 -1.92 0.12
CA PRO A 89 10.83 -2.46 -0.87
C PRO A 89 9.47 -1.77 -0.74
N GLY A 90 8.97 -1.27 -1.86
CA GLY A 90 7.64 -0.65 -1.90
C GLY A 90 6.56 -1.70 -1.65
N ARG A 91 5.58 -1.34 -0.83
CA ARG A 91 4.41 -2.17 -0.54
C ARG A 91 3.22 -1.31 -0.15
N PRO A 92 1.98 -1.80 -0.29
CA PRO A 92 0.83 -1.05 0.18
C PRO A 92 0.88 -0.89 1.71
N LEU A 93 0.43 0.27 2.20
CA LEU A 93 0.45 0.64 3.60
C LEU A 93 -0.97 0.67 4.18
N ASN A 94 -1.26 -0.23 5.12
CA ASN A 94 -2.51 -0.19 5.89
C ASN A 94 -2.42 0.90 6.95
N ILE A 95 -3.08 2.04 6.72
CA ILE A 95 -3.08 3.19 7.64
C ILE A 95 -4.32 3.23 8.55
N THR A 96 -5.20 2.23 8.47
CA THR A 96 -6.52 2.21 9.12
C THR A 96 -6.48 2.53 10.61
N SER A 97 -5.46 2.06 11.34
CA SER A 97 -5.32 2.29 12.79
C SER A 97 -5.06 3.75 13.18
N LEU A 98 -4.62 4.60 12.24
CA LEU A 98 -4.38 6.03 12.45
C LEU A 98 -5.47 6.91 11.86
N VAL A 99 -6.42 6.33 11.11
CA VAL A 99 -7.54 7.03 10.50
C VAL A 99 -8.62 7.30 11.56
N ARG A 100 -9.16 8.51 11.56
CA ARG A 100 -10.40 8.87 12.26
C ARG A 100 -11.56 8.21 11.55
N LEU A 101 -12.17 7.21 12.18
CA LEU A 101 -13.36 6.51 11.68
C LEU A 101 -14.63 7.34 11.96
N SER A 102 -14.70 8.52 11.35
CA SER A 102 -15.84 9.43 11.45
C SER A 102 -16.06 10.11 10.11
N SER A 103 -17.33 10.32 9.76
CA SER A 103 -17.71 11.07 8.56
C SER A 103 -17.87 12.56 8.81
N ALA A 104 -17.82 13.00 10.07
CA ALA A 104 -17.99 14.40 10.46
C ALA A 104 -16.67 15.19 10.44
N VAL A 105 -15.52 14.50 10.38
CA VAL A 105 -14.19 15.12 10.40
C VAL A 105 -13.32 14.53 9.29
N PRO A 106 -12.54 15.36 8.58
CA PRO A 106 -11.60 14.87 7.59
C PRO A 106 -10.39 14.18 8.25
N ASN A 107 -9.75 13.33 7.47
CA ASN A 107 -8.45 12.75 7.75
C ASN A 107 -7.36 13.49 6.97
N GLN A 108 -6.20 13.66 7.59
CA GLN A 108 -5.05 14.34 6.98
C GLN A 108 -3.85 13.39 6.91
N ILE A 109 -3.15 13.39 5.79
CA ILE A 109 -1.89 12.69 5.59
C ILE A 109 -0.81 13.74 5.27
N SER A 110 0.28 13.74 6.03
CA SER A 110 1.52 14.42 5.62
C SER A 110 2.50 13.38 5.10
N ILE A 111 3.10 13.65 3.95
CA ILE A 111 4.19 12.87 3.38
C ILE A 111 5.39 13.78 3.19
N SER A 112 6.53 13.36 3.70
CA SER A 112 7.81 13.98 3.44
C SER A 112 8.82 13.00 2.87
N TRP A 113 9.68 13.50 1.99
CA TRP A 113 10.64 12.68 1.24
C TRP A 113 11.80 13.52 0.71
N THR A 114 12.85 12.85 0.26
CA THR A 114 13.96 13.48 -0.46
C THR A 114 13.75 13.32 -1.97
N SER A 115 13.74 14.44 -2.70
CA SER A 115 13.59 14.45 -4.15
C SER A 115 14.82 13.87 -4.86
N GLU A 116 14.59 13.11 -5.92
CA GLU A 116 15.60 12.51 -6.79
C GLU A 116 15.44 13.07 -8.21
N ILE A 117 16.54 13.48 -8.84
CA ILE A 117 16.52 13.98 -10.21
C ILE A 117 15.99 12.88 -11.14
N GLY A 118 15.02 13.24 -11.99
CA GLY A 118 14.43 12.32 -12.97
C GLY A 118 13.41 11.33 -12.40
N LYS A 119 13.08 11.40 -11.09
CA LYS A 119 12.04 10.55 -10.49
C LYS A 119 10.94 11.39 -9.88
N ASN A 120 9.76 11.29 -10.48
CA ASN A 120 8.53 11.81 -9.91
C ASN A 120 7.75 10.66 -9.27
N TYR A 121 7.02 10.97 -8.20
CA TYR A 121 6.24 9.98 -7.46
C TYR A 121 4.78 10.37 -7.44
N SER A 122 3.92 9.35 -7.38
CA SER A 122 2.48 9.48 -7.21
C SER A 122 2.05 8.80 -5.92
N MET A 123 0.96 9.28 -5.35
CA MET A 123 0.34 8.74 -4.14
C MET A 123 -1.15 8.55 -4.39
N SER A 124 -1.71 7.50 -3.81
CA SER A 124 -3.14 7.25 -3.84
C SER A 124 -3.62 6.55 -2.57
N VAL A 125 -4.86 6.82 -2.20
CA VAL A 125 -5.51 6.26 -1.01
C VAL A 125 -6.78 5.54 -1.45
N TYR A 126 -6.96 4.30 -1.00
CA TYR A 126 -8.07 3.45 -1.37
C TYR A 126 -8.77 2.88 -0.13
N LEU A 127 -10.08 2.69 -0.24
CA LEU A 127 -10.81 1.78 0.63
C LEU A 127 -10.75 0.38 0.01
N VAL A 128 -10.20 -0.60 0.73
CA VAL A 128 -9.94 -1.95 0.22
C VAL A 128 -10.54 -3.01 1.12
N ARG A 129 -10.81 -4.19 0.56
CA ARG A 129 -11.14 -5.40 1.32
C ARG A 129 -10.01 -6.41 1.17
N GLN A 130 -9.37 -6.76 2.29
CA GLN A 130 -8.37 -7.82 2.33
C GLN A 130 -9.05 -9.17 2.07
N LEU A 131 -8.42 -9.97 1.19
CA LEU A 131 -8.91 -11.29 0.82
C LEU A 131 -8.05 -12.37 1.47
N THR A 132 -8.68 -13.48 1.85
CA THR A 132 -7.95 -14.64 2.38
C THR A 132 -7.40 -15.51 1.25
N SER A 133 -6.42 -16.35 1.57
CA SER A 133 -5.88 -17.34 0.62
C SER A 133 -6.96 -18.27 0.07
N ALA A 134 -7.94 -18.66 0.90
CA ALA A 134 -9.08 -19.48 0.46
C ALA A 134 -9.94 -18.78 -0.60
N MET A 135 -10.20 -17.48 -0.44
CA MET A 135 -10.94 -16.68 -1.43
C MET A 135 -10.16 -16.57 -2.75
N LEU A 136 -8.85 -16.37 -2.69
CA LEU A 136 -7.99 -16.32 -3.86
C LEU A 136 -7.92 -17.68 -4.57
N LEU A 137 -7.83 -18.78 -3.83
CA LEU A 137 -7.84 -20.14 -4.36
C LEU A 137 -9.16 -20.45 -5.09
N GLN A 138 -10.30 -20.05 -4.50
CA GLN A 138 -11.61 -20.18 -5.16
C GLN A 138 -11.64 -19.39 -6.48
N ARG A 139 -11.17 -18.14 -6.48
CA ARG A 139 -11.07 -17.33 -7.72
C ARG A 139 -10.15 -17.96 -8.75
N LEU A 140 -9.04 -18.56 -8.32
CA LEU A 140 -8.12 -19.26 -9.22
C LEU A 140 -8.78 -20.47 -9.87
N LYS A 141 -9.50 -21.30 -9.10
CA LYS A 141 -10.24 -22.45 -9.62
C LYS A 141 -11.28 -22.04 -10.67
N LEU A 142 -11.96 -20.91 -10.47
CA LEU A 142 -12.94 -20.37 -11.42
C LEU A 142 -12.34 -19.91 -12.76
N LYS A 143 -11.01 -19.66 -12.83
CA LYS A 143 -10.35 -19.37 -14.11
C LYS A 143 -10.22 -20.59 -15.02
N GLY A 144 -10.58 -21.78 -14.53
CA GLY A 144 -10.45 -23.04 -15.25
C GLY A 144 -9.06 -23.64 -15.12
N ILE A 145 -8.90 -24.83 -15.71
CA ILE A 145 -7.67 -25.61 -15.68
C ILE A 145 -6.99 -25.48 -17.05
N ARG A 146 -5.67 -25.25 -17.04
CA ARG A 146 -4.88 -25.21 -18.28
C ARG A 146 -4.96 -26.55 -19.00
N ASN A 147 -5.17 -26.52 -20.33
CA ASN A 147 -5.27 -27.74 -21.14
C ASN A 147 -4.00 -28.61 -20.97
N PRO A 148 -4.13 -29.92 -20.63
CA PRO A 148 -3.00 -30.83 -20.47
C PRO A 148 -2.11 -30.96 -21.71
N ASP A 149 -2.62 -30.71 -22.91
CA ASP A 149 -1.84 -30.74 -24.16
C ASP A 149 -0.71 -29.71 -24.16
N HIS A 150 -0.88 -28.57 -23.48
CA HIS A 150 0.23 -27.61 -23.33
C HIS A 150 1.40 -28.19 -22.55
N SER A 151 1.13 -29.01 -21.52
CA SER A 151 2.18 -29.69 -20.76
C SER A 151 2.77 -30.84 -21.56
N ARG A 152 1.95 -31.61 -22.30
CA ARG A 152 2.43 -32.68 -23.19
C ARG A 152 3.35 -32.14 -24.28
N ALA A 153 3.02 -30.99 -24.87
CA ALA A 153 3.84 -30.34 -25.89
C ALA A 153 5.18 -29.83 -25.35
N LEU A 154 5.24 -29.42 -24.08
CA LEU A 154 6.48 -28.96 -23.44
C LEU A 154 7.45 -30.12 -23.10
N ILE A 155 6.94 -31.34 -22.94
CA ILE A 155 7.74 -32.54 -22.63
C ILE A 155 8.42 -33.12 -23.89
N LYS A 156 7.80 -32.94 -25.07
CA LYS A 156 8.34 -33.39 -26.36
C LYS A 156 9.48 -32.50 -26.84
#